data_AF-A0AA89AUB4-F1
#
_entry.id   AF-A0AA89AUB4-F1
#
_cell.length_a   1.000
_cell.length_b   1.000
_cell.length_c   1.000
_cell.angle_alpha   90.00
_cell.angle_beta   90.00
_cell.angle_gamma   90.00
#
_symmetry.space_group_name_H-M   'P 1'
#
loop_
_entity.id
_entity.type
_entity.pdbx_description
1 polymer ?
#
loop_
_entity_poly.entity_id
_entity_poly.type
_entity_poly.pdbx_seq_one_letter_code
_entity_poly.pdbx_strand_id
1 'polypeptide(L)'
;MVPVMARHQASNREIEAATQDLLHNSIKRIIDDFSGRKAHSFFEPSIYRVPQKLRQLKESAYTPRIVSVGPYHKHDEKLKEMEYYKKSYMHSLLSRVRPKHNQPADAAIKDITDKILEKAAHARSCYAC
;
A
#
# COMPACT_ATOMS: atom_id res chain seq x y z
N MET A 1 8.96 70.14 -3.84
CA MET A 1 9.93 69.00 -3.83
C MET A 1 9.45 67.99 -2.80
N VAL A 2 8.94 66.83 -3.22
CA VAL A 2 8.63 65.72 -2.27
C VAL A 2 9.94 64.95 -2.03
N PRO A 3 10.31 64.59 -0.79
CA PRO A 3 11.65 64.09 -0.50
C PRO A 3 11.84 62.67 -1.03
N VAL A 4 12.99 62.43 -1.67
CA VAL A 4 13.43 61.15 -2.25
C VAL A 4 13.35 59.97 -1.25
N MET A 5 13.44 60.25 0.05
CA MET A 5 13.33 59.27 1.15
C MET A 5 11.95 58.59 1.23
N ALA A 6 10.86 59.32 0.98
CA ALA A 6 9.49 58.76 1.06
C ALA A 6 9.20 57.76 -0.07
N ARG A 7 9.81 57.96 -1.24
CA ARG A 7 9.68 57.06 -2.40
C ARG A 7 10.41 55.73 -2.19
N HIS A 8 11.56 55.74 -1.52
CA HIS A 8 12.32 54.53 -1.21
C HIS A 8 11.61 53.66 -0.16
N GLN A 9 11.00 54.26 0.85
CA GLN A 9 10.19 53.51 1.83
C GLN A 9 8.93 52.91 1.22
N ALA A 10 8.27 53.62 0.30
CA ALA A 10 7.13 53.09 -0.44
C ALA A 10 7.54 51.89 -1.32
N SER A 11 8.65 52.02 -2.07
CA SER A 11 9.21 50.93 -2.89
C SER A 11 9.59 49.70 -2.07
N ASN A 12 10.16 49.87 -0.88
CA ASN A 12 10.52 48.72 -0.04
C ASN A 12 9.28 47.98 0.49
N ARG A 13 8.22 48.71 0.85
CA ARG A 13 6.96 48.11 1.28
C ARG A 13 6.24 47.38 0.14
N GLU A 14 6.31 47.91 -1.07
CA GLU A 14 5.78 47.24 -2.26
C GLU A 14 6.53 45.94 -2.56
N ILE A 15 7.86 45.94 -2.42
CA ILE A 15 8.68 44.73 -2.56
C ILE A 15 8.33 43.70 -1.46
N GLU A 16 8.24 44.11 -0.20
CA GLU A 16 7.86 43.23 0.91
C GLU A 16 6.48 42.59 0.69
N ALA A 17 5.49 43.39 0.29
CA ALA A 17 4.14 42.91 -0.02
C ALA A 17 4.14 41.90 -1.18
N ALA A 18 4.86 42.20 -2.27
CA ALA A 18 4.99 41.28 -3.41
C ALA A 18 5.68 39.96 -3.00
N THR A 19 6.67 40.03 -2.10
CA THR A 19 7.36 38.83 -1.61
C THR A 19 6.44 37.99 -0.73
N GLN A 20 5.62 38.63 0.11
CA GLN A 20 4.64 37.96 0.95
C GLN A 20 3.52 37.29 0.13
N ASP A 21 3.06 37.93 -0.92
CA ASP A 21 2.07 37.37 -1.84
C ASP A 21 2.63 36.16 -2.62
N LEU A 22 3.88 36.23 -3.05
CA LEU A 22 4.56 35.09 -3.69
C LEU A 22 4.65 33.89 -2.74
N LEU A 23 5.08 34.12 -1.49
CA LEU A 23 5.13 33.06 -0.47
C LEU A 23 3.75 32.46 -0.20
N HIS A 24 2.73 33.30 -0.04
CA HIS A 24 1.36 32.86 0.19
C HIS A 24 0.85 31.99 -0.97
N ASN A 25 1.08 32.41 -2.22
CA ASN A 25 0.66 31.67 -3.41
C ASN A 25 1.42 30.35 -3.57
N SER A 26 2.72 30.32 -3.26
CA SER A 26 3.50 29.07 -3.26
C SER A 26 2.99 28.08 -2.22
N ILE A 27 2.71 28.54 -0.99
CA ILE A 27 2.16 27.70 0.08
C ILE A 27 0.77 27.18 -0.31
N LYS A 28 -0.09 28.04 -0.85
CA LYS A 28 -1.43 27.67 -1.32
C LYS A 28 -1.37 26.59 -2.39
N ARG A 29 -0.48 26.74 -3.38
CA ARG A 29 -0.26 25.70 -4.41
C ARG A 29 0.16 24.36 -3.82
N ILE A 30 1.09 24.37 -2.86
CA ILE A 30 1.51 23.15 -2.18
C ILE A 30 0.29 22.50 -1.50
N ILE A 31 -0.48 23.27 -0.74
CA ILE A 31 -1.68 22.76 -0.06
C ILE A 31 -2.69 22.19 -1.06
N ASP A 32 -2.94 22.87 -2.18
CA ASP A 32 -3.87 22.41 -3.22
C ASP A 32 -3.38 21.11 -3.90
N ASP A 33 -2.08 21.01 -4.18
CA ASP A 33 -1.43 19.81 -4.73
C ASP A 33 -1.52 18.60 -3.77
N PHE A 34 -1.55 18.85 -2.46
CA PHE A 34 -1.78 17.83 -1.42
C PHE A 34 -3.26 17.53 -1.18
N SER A 35 -4.15 18.49 -1.39
CA SER A 35 -5.60 18.35 -1.20
C SER A 35 -6.28 17.60 -2.36
N GLY A 36 -5.72 17.69 -3.58
CA GLY A 36 -6.16 16.91 -4.75
C GLY A 36 -5.74 15.45 -4.71
N ARG A 37 -4.73 15.11 -3.90
CA ARG A 37 -4.53 13.73 -3.48
C ARG A 37 -5.63 13.46 -2.46
N LYS A 38 -6.64 12.66 -2.85
CA LYS A 38 -7.52 12.01 -1.86
C LYS A 38 -6.63 11.64 -0.70
N ALA A 39 -6.96 12.08 0.51
CA ALA A 39 -6.39 11.45 1.70
C ALA A 39 -6.58 9.97 1.44
N HIS A 40 -5.50 9.27 1.05
CA HIS A 40 -5.55 7.82 1.00
C HIS A 40 -6.05 7.51 2.39
N SER A 41 -7.20 6.84 2.49
CA SER A 41 -7.57 6.13 3.70
C SER A 41 -6.25 5.52 4.19
N PHE A 42 -5.70 6.09 5.26
CA PHE A 42 -4.26 5.99 5.49
C PHE A 42 -3.84 4.53 5.77
N PHE A 43 -4.78 3.60 5.85
CA PHE A 43 -4.54 2.20 6.14
C PHE A 43 -5.57 1.28 5.49
N GLU A 44 -5.74 1.30 4.16
CA GLU A 44 -6.11 0.04 3.51
C GLU A 44 -4.92 -0.94 3.64
N PRO A 45 -5.11 -2.16 4.17
CA PRO A 45 -4.03 -3.12 4.31
C PRO A 45 -3.29 -3.31 2.98
N SER A 46 -1.99 -3.06 2.99
CA SER A 46 -1.16 -3.01 1.79
C SER A 46 0.12 -3.81 2.01
N ILE A 47 0.52 -4.59 1.01
CA ILE A 47 1.74 -5.42 0.99
C ILE A 47 2.63 -4.89 -0.13
N TYR A 48 3.47 -3.93 0.24
CA TYR A 48 4.32 -3.22 -0.69
C TYR A 48 5.41 -4.11 -1.29
N ARG A 49 5.63 -3.95 -2.60
CA ARG A 49 6.80 -4.50 -3.25
C ARG A 49 8.04 -3.71 -2.84
N VAL A 50 9.14 -4.41 -2.57
CA VAL A 50 10.44 -3.76 -2.31
C VAL A 50 10.82 -2.91 -3.54
N PRO A 51 11.09 -1.60 -3.37
CA PRO A 51 11.51 -0.73 -4.47
C PRO A 51 12.72 -1.31 -5.21
N GLN A 52 12.70 -1.25 -6.55
CA GLN A 52 13.71 -1.89 -7.38
C GLN A 52 15.14 -1.43 -7.05
N LYS A 53 15.33 -0.13 -6.77
CA LYS A 53 16.63 0.43 -6.38
C LYS A 53 17.18 -0.23 -5.11
N LEU A 54 16.33 -0.45 -4.10
CA LEU A 54 16.73 -1.14 -2.87
C LEU A 54 17.01 -2.62 -3.11
N ARG A 55 16.16 -3.28 -3.90
CA ARG A 55 16.35 -4.69 -4.25
C ARG A 55 17.66 -4.92 -5.00
N GLN A 56 18.07 -4.02 -5.88
CA GLN A 56 19.33 -4.10 -6.63
C GLN A 56 20.57 -3.99 -5.74
N LEU A 57 20.51 -3.28 -4.61
CA LEU A 57 21.63 -3.19 -3.67
C LEU A 57 21.95 -4.54 -3.02
N LYS A 58 20.92 -5.34 -2.71
CA LYS A 58 21.08 -6.66 -2.10
C LYS A 58 19.88 -7.56 -2.34
N GLU A 59 19.82 -8.18 -3.52
CA GLU A 59 18.65 -8.98 -3.91
C GLU A 59 18.38 -10.14 -2.94
N SER A 60 19.44 -10.81 -2.46
CA SER A 60 19.32 -11.95 -1.55
C SER A 60 18.67 -11.62 -0.20
N ALA A 61 18.67 -10.34 0.21
CA ALA A 61 17.95 -9.91 1.42
C ALA A 61 16.43 -9.83 1.23
N TYR A 62 15.96 -9.76 -0.01
CA TYR A 62 14.56 -9.58 -0.38
C TYR A 62 13.98 -10.76 -1.19
N THR A 63 14.75 -11.83 -1.37
CA THR A 63 14.31 -13.08 -1.99
C THR A 63 14.05 -14.11 -0.89
N PRO A 64 12.82 -14.60 -0.73
CA PRO A 64 12.52 -15.65 0.24
C PRO A 64 13.37 -16.90 0.00
N ARG A 65 13.81 -17.55 1.08
CA ARG A 65 14.66 -18.74 1.01
C ARG A 65 13.92 -20.04 1.28
N ILE A 66 12.81 -19.96 2.02
CA ILE A 66 12.07 -21.13 2.51
C ILE A 66 10.62 -20.98 2.05
N VAL A 67 9.89 -20.02 2.61
CA VAL A 67 8.48 -19.80 2.29
C VAL A 67 8.26 -18.40 1.71
N SER A 68 7.46 -18.33 0.64
CA SER A 68 6.87 -17.07 0.19
C SER A 68 5.37 -17.08 0.41
N VAL A 69 4.80 -15.95 0.82
CA VAL A 69 3.36 -15.76 0.96
C VAL A 69 2.89 -14.77 -0.11
N GLY A 70 1.85 -15.16 -0.85
CA GLY A 70 1.26 -14.33 -1.89
C GLY A 70 1.84 -14.56 -3.29
N PRO A 71 1.53 -13.66 -4.24
CA PRO A 71 1.76 -13.88 -5.66
C PRO A 71 3.21 -13.66 -6.11
N TYR A 72 4.01 -12.86 -5.39
CA TYR A 72 5.29 -12.35 -5.90
C TYR A 72 6.34 -13.43 -6.22
N HIS A 73 6.40 -14.54 -5.48
CA HIS A 73 7.38 -15.61 -5.70
C HIS A 73 6.73 -16.97 -5.96
N LYS A 74 5.46 -16.99 -6.42
CA LYS A 74 4.70 -18.23 -6.66
C LYS A 74 5.40 -19.18 -7.63
N HIS A 75 6.17 -18.64 -8.58
CA HIS A 75 6.82 -19.39 -9.65
C HIS A 75 8.30 -19.65 -9.40
N ASP A 76 8.81 -19.36 -8.20
CA ASP A 76 10.20 -19.65 -7.84
C ASP A 76 10.35 -21.15 -7.55
N GLU A 77 11.15 -21.84 -8.37
CA GLU A 77 11.41 -23.27 -8.24
C GLU A 77 12.00 -23.64 -6.88
N LYS A 78 12.80 -22.74 -6.27
CA LYS A 78 13.42 -22.96 -4.96
C LYS A 78 12.39 -23.03 -3.84
N LEU A 79 11.18 -22.54 -4.06
CA LEU A 79 10.09 -22.48 -3.08
C LEU A 79 9.02 -23.54 -3.34
N LYS A 80 9.14 -24.33 -4.43
CA LYS A 80 8.13 -25.30 -4.87
C LYS A 80 7.85 -26.37 -3.82
N GLU A 81 8.87 -26.82 -3.10
CA GLU A 81 8.70 -27.79 -2.01
C GLU A 81 7.78 -27.25 -0.91
N MET A 82 7.83 -25.96 -0.61
CA MET A 82 6.95 -25.35 0.40
C MET A 82 5.48 -25.28 -0.03
N GLU A 83 5.17 -25.38 -1.32
CA GLU A 83 3.78 -25.51 -1.78
C GLU A 83 3.13 -26.81 -1.31
N TYR A 84 3.90 -27.89 -1.17
CA TYR A 84 3.40 -29.14 -0.59
C TYR A 84 2.97 -28.94 0.88
N TYR A 85 3.84 -28.32 1.68
CA TYR A 85 3.56 -28.08 3.10
C TYR A 85 2.39 -27.12 3.32
N LYS A 86 2.23 -26.10 2.47
CA LYS A 86 1.05 -25.21 2.48
C LYS A 86 -0.25 -25.99 2.27
N LYS A 87 -0.28 -26.91 1.29
CA LYS A 87 -1.45 -27.76 1.03
C LYS A 87 -1.72 -28.73 2.18
N SER A 88 -0.66 -29.33 2.74
CA SER A 88 -0.77 -30.22 3.91
C SER A 88 -1.35 -29.49 5.13
N TYR A 89 -0.89 -28.27 5.40
CA TYR A 89 -1.42 -27.44 6.47
C TYR A 89 -2.89 -27.05 6.22
N MET A 90 -3.22 -26.66 4.98
CA MET A 90 -4.60 -26.39 4.57
C MET A 90 -5.51 -27.60 4.81
N HIS A 91 -5.07 -28.80 4.43
CA HIS A 91 -5.81 -30.03 4.69
C HIS A 91 -6.00 -30.28 6.20
N SER A 92 -4.96 -30.11 7.02
CA SER A 92 -5.05 -30.24 8.48
C SER A 92 -5.99 -29.21 9.13
N LEU A 93 -6.11 -28.02 8.56
CA LEU A 93 -7.08 -27.02 9.01
C LEU A 93 -8.51 -27.42 8.63
N LEU A 94 -8.72 -27.83 7.38
CA LEU A 94 -10.04 -28.21 6.87
C LEU A 94 -10.59 -29.47 7.55
N SER A 95 -9.73 -30.41 7.93
CA SER A 95 -10.16 -31.62 8.65
C SER A 95 -10.71 -31.36 10.05
N ARG A 96 -10.43 -30.18 10.63
CA ARG A 96 -10.98 -29.76 11.93
C ARG A 96 -12.37 -29.15 11.80
N VAL A 97 -12.79 -28.80 10.59
CA VAL A 97 -14.09 -28.18 10.37
C VAL A 97 -15.17 -29.24 10.49
N ARG A 98 -16.06 -29.08 11.47
CA ARG A 98 -17.21 -29.95 11.65
C ARG A 98 -18.40 -29.40 10.86
N PRO A 99 -19.16 -30.24 10.15
CA PRO A 99 -20.43 -29.82 9.56
C PRO A 99 -21.35 -29.27 10.64
N LYS A 100 -22.15 -28.26 10.31
CA LYS A 100 -23.26 -27.84 11.17
C LYS A 100 -24.27 -29.00 11.26
N HIS A 101 -25.02 -29.09 12.37
CA HIS A 101 -26.03 -30.14 12.56
C HIS A 101 -26.90 -30.28 11.30
N ASN A 102 -27.02 -31.50 10.79
CA ASN A 102 -27.80 -31.88 9.60
C ASN A 102 -27.32 -31.27 8.26
N GLN A 103 -26.13 -30.68 8.18
CA GLN A 103 -25.55 -30.20 6.92
C GLN A 103 -24.71 -31.29 6.24
N PRO A 104 -24.90 -31.56 4.93
CA PRO A 104 -24.02 -32.43 4.16
C PRO A 104 -22.58 -31.91 4.14
N ALA A 105 -21.59 -32.82 4.12
CA ALA A 105 -20.17 -32.47 4.09
C ALA A 105 -19.82 -31.53 2.92
N ASP A 106 -20.37 -31.79 1.73
CA ASP A 106 -20.14 -30.98 0.53
C ASP A 106 -20.64 -29.54 0.68
N ALA A 107 -21.78 -29.35 1.37
CA ALA A 107 -22.32 -28.03 1.61
C ALA A 107 -21.46 -27.22 2.60
N ALA A 108 -20.85 -27.89 3.58
CA ALA A 108 -19.89 -27.26 4.49
C ALA A 108 -18.60 -26.86 3.75
N ILE A 109 -18.07 -27.73 2.87
CA ILE A 109 -16.89 -27.44 2.04
C ILE A 109 -17.16 -26.24 1.13
N LYS A 110 -18.35 -26.17 0.52
CA LYS A 110 -18.73 -25.05 -0.34
C LYS A 110 -18.76 -23.72 0.43
N ASP A 111 -19.39 -23.67 1.61
CA ASP A 111 -19.43 -22.46 2.45
C ASP A 111 -18.02 -21.97 2.84
N ILE A 112 -17.13 -22.89 3.19
CA ILE A 112 -15.73 -22.56 3.50
C ILE A 112 -15.02 -22.02 2.26
N THR A 113 -15.21 -22.65 1.11
CA THR A 113 -14.58 -22.25 -0.15
C THR A 113 -15.00 -20.84 -0.54
N ASP A 114 -16.30 -20.54 -0.47
CA ASP A 114 -16.85 -19.22 -0.79
C ASP A 114 -16.23 -18.12 0.09
N LYS A 115 -16.10 -18.38 1.41
CA LYS A 115 -15.43 -17.46 2.36
C LYS A 115 -13.95 -17.30 2.09
N ILE A 116 -13.25 -18.40 1.79
CA ILE A 116 -11.82 -18.35 1.43
C ILE A 116 -11.63 -17.51 0.17
N LEU A 117 -12.48 -17.67 -0.84
CA LEU A 117 -12.40 -16.90 -2.09
C LEU A 117 -12.58 -15.40 -1.83
N GLU A 118 -13.56 -15.00 -1.02
CA GLU A 118 -13.77 -13.61 -0.61
C GLU A 118 -12.52 -13.05 0.10
N LYS A 119 -12.01 -13.74 1.12
CA LYS A 119 -10.84 -13.28 1.88
C LYS A 119 -9.57 -13.27 1.03
N ALA A 120 -9.40 -14.24 0.14
CA ALA A 120 -8.27 -14.29 -0.76
C ALA A 120 -8.32 -13.16 -1.80
N ALA A 121 -9.51 -12.74 -2.25
CA ALA A 121 -9.65 -11.59 -3.14
C ALA A 121 -9.18 -10.30 -2.44
N HIS A 122 -9.63 -10.07 -1.20
CA HIS A 122 -9.18 -8.94 -0.39
C HIS A 122 -7.67 -9.00 -0.09
N ALA A 123 -7.15 -10.17 0.29
CA ALA A 123 -5.70 -10.32 0.51
C ALA A 123 -4.89 -10.05 -0.77
N ARG A 124 -5.42 -10.41 -1.95
CA ARG A 124 -4.77 -10.14 -3.24
C ARG A 124 -4.78 -8.66 -3.62
N SER A 125 -5.85 -7.92 -3.29
CA SER A 125 -5.87 -6.47 -3.56
C SER A 125 -4.80 -5.73 -2.75
N CYS A 126 -4.40 -6.26 -1.60
CA CYS A 126 -3.29 -5.72 -0.81
C CYS A 126 -1.95 -5.75 -1.56
N TYR A 127 -1.78 -6.57 -2.60
CA TYR A 127 -0.55 -6.64 -3.42
C TYR A 127 -0.58 -5.70 -4.65
N ALA A 128 -1.66 -4.94 -4.86
CA ALA A 128 -1.82 -4.06 -6.01
C ALA A 128 -1.33 -2.62 -5.77
N CYS A 129 -0.61 -2.40 -4.66
CA CYS A 129 -0.12 -1.10 -4.20
C CYS A 129 1.17 -0.64 -4.92
#